data_AF-A0A1F8NCB1-F1
#
_entry.id   AF-A0A1F8NCB1-F1
#
_cell.length_a   1.000
_cell.length_b   1.000
_cell.length_c   1.000
_cell.angle_alpha   90.00
_cell.angle_beta   90.00
_cell.angle_gamma   90.00
#
_symmetry.space_group_name_H-M   'P 1'
#
loop_
_entity.id
_entity.type
_entity.pdbx_description
1 polymer ?
#
loop_
_entity_poly.entity_id
_entity_poly.type
_entity_poly.pdbx_seq_one_letter_code
_entity_poly.pdbx_strand_id
1 'polypeptide(L)'
;MSIAKTTSSAALDEPSLGRIEERLAPGDDDVAAWARDQALQELQMIVRRIWRRARSRTLDRGLTLSLPYFDDAAMEIRQLEMEVIPRGRIMFVPAFIVLAARREMQRVAAAAEMTEGTKRHLIVLLETLEREFGGPADETGRQPGE
;
A
#
# COMPACT_ATOMS: atom_id res chain seq x y z
N MET A 1 29.69 2.65 -74.55
CA MET A 1 30.27 1.32 -74.30
C MET A 1 31.04 1.36 -72.99
N SER A 2 30.72 0.43 -72.10
CA SER A 2 31.54 -0.09 -70.99
C SER A 2 32.25 0.90 -70.07
N ILE A 3 31.69 1.09 -68.86
CA ILE A 3 32.49 1.39 -67.67
C ILE A 3 32.47 0.17 -66.76
N ALA A 4 33.64 -0.39 -66.48
CA ALA A 4 33.83 -1.45 -65.52
C ALA A 4 34.82 -1.00 -64.44
N LYS A 5 34.28 -0.98 -63.21
CA LYS A 5 34.87 -1.38 -61.93
C LYS A 5 36.00 -0.57 -61.30
N THR A 6 36.01 -0.70 -59.95
CA THR A 6 37.10 -0.52 -58.97
C THR A 6 36.96 0.81 -58.22
N THR A 7 36.91 0.93 -56.88
CA THR A 7 36.96 0.03 -55.73
C THR A 7 36.64 0.87 -54.49
N SER A 8 35.84 0.30 -53.58
CA SER A 8 35.90 0.37 -52.11
C SER A 8 35.97 1.68 -51.33
N SER A 9 35.17 1.66 -50.27
CA SER A 9 35.47 2.15 -48.91
C SER A 9 35.23 3.62 -48.61
N ALA A 10 34.07 3.89 -48.02
CA ALA A 10 33.99 4.72 -46.83
C ALA A 10 32.75 4.31 -46.03
N ALA A 11 32.99 3.60 -44.93
CA ALA A 11 32.03 3.39 -43.88
C ALA A 11 31.62 4.75 -43.30
N LEU A 12 30.32 5.05 -43.33
CA LEU A 12 29.69 5.92 -42.36
C LEU A 12 28.52 5.12 -41.77
N ASP A 13 28.84 4.51 -40.65
CA ASP A 13 27.92 3.94 -39.69
C ASP A 13 27.18 5.12 -39.03
N GLU A 14 25.99 5.44 -39.54
CA GLU A 14 25.00 6.19 -38.77
C GLU A 14 24.08 5.17 -38.09
N PRO A 15 24.23 4.89 -36.78
CA PRO A 15 23.18 4.19 -36.07
C PRO A 15 21.99 5.14 -35.99
N SER A 16 20.97 4.82 -36.79
CA SER A 16 19.66 5.46 -36.74
C SER A 16 19.18 5.47 -35.29
N LEU A 17 19.15 6.67 -34.68
CA LEU A 17 18.48 6.96 -33.42
C LEU A 17 16.97 6.78 -33.64
N GLY A 18 16.53 5.52 -33.66
CA GLY A 18 15.20 5.14 -34.05
C GLY A 18 14.66 3.98 -33.22
N ARG A 19 14.90 3.97 -31.91
CA ARG A 19 14.06 3.23 -30.93
C ARG A 19 14.41 3.64 -29.51
N ILE A 20 14.17 4.90 -29.16
CA ILE A 20 14.19 5.30 -27.75
C ILE A 20 12.91 4.73 -27.14
N GLU A 21 13.08 3.68 -26.36
CA GLU A 21 12.11 3.14 -25.40
C GLU A 21 10.73 2.76 -25.98
N GLU A 22 10.66 1.56 -26.54
CA GLU A 22 9.47 0.74 -26.29
C GLU A 22 9.51 0.39 -24.79
N ARG A 23 9.14 1.36 -23.95
CA ARG A 23 8.87 1.16 -22.53
C ARG A 23 7.67 0.24 -22.52
N LEU A 24 7.94 -1.06 -22.43
CA LEU A 24 6.97 -2.13 -22.25
C LEU A 24 5.96 -1.60 -21.22
N ALA A 25 4.73 -1.32 -21.66
CA ALA A 25 3.69 -0.94 -20.72
C ALA A 25 3.65 -2.08 -19.69
N PRO A 26 3.79 -1.78 -18.38
CA PRO A 26 3.75 -2.82 -17.37
C PRO A 26 2.49 -3.67 -17.61
N GLY A 27 2.63 -4.99 -17.57
CA GLY A 27 1.46 -5.86 -17.68
C GLY A 27 0.47 -5.53 -16.58
N ASP A 28 -0.81 -5.88 -16.75
CA ASP A 28 -1.83 -5.61 -15.72
C ASP A 28 -1.42 -6.18 -14.34
N ASP A 29 -0.69 -7.30 -14.34
CA ASP A 29 -0.10 -7.90 -13.14
C ASP A 29 0.98 -7.01 -12.47
N ASP A 30 1.82 -6.33 -13.26
CA ASP A 30 2.86 -5.43 -12.77
C ASP A 30 2.23 -4.16 -12.15
N VAL A 31 1.17 -3.64 -12.78
CA VAL A 31 0.41 -2.50 -12.26
C VAL A 31 -0.26 -2.84 -10.94
N ALA A 32 -0.90 -4.01 -10.86
CA ALA A 32 -1.54 -4.48 -9.64
C ALA A 32 -0.53 -4.72 -8.51
N ALA A 33 0.63 -5.31 -8.81
CA ALA A 33 1.70 -5.51 -7.83
C ALA A 33 2.22 -4.17 -7.29
N TRP A 34 2.52 -3.21 -8.18
CA TRP A 34 2.96 -1.87 -7.80
C TRP A 34 1.91 -1.13 -6.96
N ALA A 35 0.64 -1.19 -7.35
CA ALA A 35 -0.43 -0.51 -6.62
C ALA A 35 -0.64 -1.08 -5.21
N ARG A 36 -0.52 -2.40 -5.04
CA ARG A 36 -0.59 -3.05 -3.73
C ARG A 36 0.61 -2.67 -2.85
N ASP A 37 1.81 -2.58 -3.41
CA ASP A 37 3.00 -2.10 -2.70
C ASP A 37 2.83 -0.64 -2.25
N GLN A 38 2.32 0.21 -3.14
CA GLN A 38 2.04 1.61 -2.81
C GLN A 38 1.03 1.73 -1.66
N ALA A 39 -0.05 0.94 -1.66
CA ALA A 39 -1.01 0.89 -0.56
C ALA A 39 -0.36 0.49 0.78
N LEU A 40 0.57 -0.47 0.76
CA LEU A 40 1.34 -0.85 1.95
C LEU A 40 2.25 0.28 2.45
N GLN A 41 2.93 0.99 1.56
CA GLN A 41 3.77 2.14 1.93
C GLN A 41 2.95 3.27 2.57
N GLU A 42 1.79 3.57 2.00
CA GLU A 42 0.84 4.56 2.54
C GLU A 42 0.32 4.13 3.91
N LEU A 43 -0.06 2.85 4.08
CA LEU A 43 -0.43 2.30 5.38
C LEU A 43 0.67 2.53 6.43
N GLN A 44 1.93 2.27 6.08
CA GLN A 44 3.06 2.50 6.98
C GLN A 44 3.20 3.98 7.38
N MET A 45 2.90 4.92 6.47
CA MET A 45 2.83 6.35 6.80
C MET A 45 1.68 6.69 7.75
N ILE A 46 0.51 6.09 7.55
CA ILE A 46 -0.65 6.23 8.43
C ILE A 46 -0.29 5.75 9.84
N VAL A 47 0.29 4.55 9.98
CA VAL A 47 0.73 3.99 11.26
C VAL A 47 1.69 4.94 11.99
N ARG A 48 2.74 5.43 11.30
CA ARG A 48 3.69 6.41 11.87
C ARG A 48 3.00 7.69 12.31
N ARG A 49 2.01 8.18 11.54
CA ARG A 49 1.26 9.39 11.88
C ARG A 49 0.40 9.19 13.12
N ILE A 50 -0.27 8.05 13.26
CA ILE A 50 -1.08 7.72 14.43
C ILE A 50 -0.20 7.65 15.68
N TRP A 51 0.90 6.88 15.65
CA TRP A 51 1.80 6.77 16.80
C TRP A 51 2.38 8.12 17.23
N ARG A 52 2.75 8.98 16.27
CA ARG A 52 3.19 10.35 16.55
C ARG A 52 2.13 11.16 17.28
N ARG A 53 0.90 11.15 16.77
CA ARG A 53 -0.23 11.87 17.38
C ARG A 53 -0.62 11.31 18.75
N ALA A 54 -0.48 9.99 18.95
CA ALA A 54 -0.77 9.32 20.21
C ALA A 54 0.21 9.77 21.29
N ARG A 55 1.51 9.83 20.97
CA ARG A 55 2.56 10.34 21.87
C ARG A 55 2.35 11.81 22.22
N SER A 56 1.89 12.62 21.26
CA SER A 56 1.56 14.03 21.50
C SER A 56 0.20 14.26 22.18
N ARG A 57 -0.57 13.21 22.52
CA ARG A 57 -1.92 13.30 23.09
C ARG A 57 -2.85 14.21 22.26
N THR A 58 -2.87 14.02 20.95
CA THR A 58 -3.71 14.78 19.99
C THR A 58 -4.71 13.89 19.24
N LEU A 59 -5.05 12.74 19.82
CA LEU A 59 -5.95 11.71 19.28
C LEU A 59 -7.25 11.53 20.09
N ASP A 60 -7.45 12.33 21.14
CA ASP A 60 -8.55 12.26 22.10
C ASP A 60 -9.92 12.78 21.59
N ARG A 61 -10.13 12.87 20.26
CA ARG A 61 -11.34 13.46 19.65
C ARG A 61 -11.98 12.62 18.54
N GLY A 62 -11.79 11.31 18.59
CA GLY A 62 -12.22 10.38 17.55
C GLY A 62 -11.14 10.14 16.51
N LEU A 63 -11.20 8.96 15.89
CA LEU A 63 -10.25 8.49 14.89
C LEU A 63 -11.00 7.72 13.81
N THR A 64 -10.92 8.22 12.59
CA THR A 64 -11.30 7.52 11.36
C THR A 64 -10.04 7.29 10.55
N LEU A 65 -9.90 6.11 9.96
CA LEU A 65 -8.81 5.78 9.05
C LEU A 65 -9.38 5.61 7.65
N SER A 66 -8.66 6.17 6.68
CA SER A 66 -8.86 5.94 5.26
C SER A 66 -7.69 5.05 4.80
N LEU A 67 -7.96 3.79 4.54
CA LEU A 67 -6.96 2.83 4.10
C LEU A 67 -6.96 2.70 2.58
N PRO A 68 -5.87 3.04 1.88
CA PRO A 68 -5.77 2.77 0.47
C PRO A 68 -5.68 1.26 0.24
N TYR A 69 -6.40 0.74 -0.75
CA TYR A 69 -6.31 -0.63 -1.21
C TYR A 69 -6.49 -0.70 -2.72
N PHE A 70 -5.84 -1.66 -3.37
CA PHE A 70 -6.09 -1.93 -4.78
C PHE A 70 -7.35 -2.79 -4.97
N ASP A 71 -8.30 -2.31 -5.77
CA ASP A 71 -9.51 -3.02 -6.17
C ASP A 71 -9.28 -3.69 -7.53
N ASP A 72 -9.17 -5.01 -7.54
CA ASP A 72 -8.88 -5.80 -8.74
C ASP A 72 -10.02 -5.78 -9.76
N ALA A 73 -11.27 -5.53 -9.33
CA ALA A 73 -12.39 -5.44 -10.26
C ALA A 73 -12.37 -4.10 -11.02
N ALA A 74 -12.02 -3.03 -10.31
CA ALA A 74 -11.97 -1.68 -10.87
C ALA A 74 -10.58 -1.32 -11.43
N MET A 75 -9.54 -2.11 -11.14
CA MET A 75 -8.14 -1.87 -11.45
C MET A 75 -7.63 -0.50 -10.99
N GLU A 76 -8.03 -0.09 -9.78
CA GLU A 76 -7.66 1.21 -9.22
C GLU A 76 -7.43 1.15 -7.71
N ILE A 77 -6.73 2.16 -7.17
CA ILE A 77 -6.61 2.34 -5.71
C ILE A 77 -7.87 3.03 -5.19
N ARG A 78 -8.56 2.38 -4.25
CA ARG A 78 -9.74 2.89 -3.56
C ARG A 78 -9.43 3.08 -2.07
N GLN A 79 -10.34 3.76 -1.37
CA GLN A 79 -10.22 4.04 0.05
C GLN A 79 -11.24 3.23 0.84
N LEU A 80 -10.76 2.49 1.83
CA LEU A 80 -11.59 1.87 2.84
C LEU A 80 -11.67 2.78 4.05
N GLU A 81 -12.84 3.36 4.28
CA GLU A 81 -13.13 4.15 5.46
C GLU A 81 -13.48 3.24 6.64
N MET A 82 -12.74 3.37 7.74
CA MET A 82 -13.02 2.65 8.97
C MET A 82 -13.08 3.61 10.17
N GLU A 83 -14.16 3.52 10.93
CA GLU A 83 -14.28 4.24 12.20
C GLU A 83 -13.61 3.42 13.32
N VAL A 84 -12.63 4.02 13.99
CA VAL A 84 -11.89 3.39 15.09
C VAL A 84 -12.40 3.88 16.44
N ILE A 85 -12.53 5.20 16.59
CA ILE A 85 -13.09 5.83 17.78
C ILE A 85 -14.15 6.82 17.32
N PRO A 86 -15.42 6.67 17.75
CA PRO A 86 -16.45 7.65 17.42
C PRO A 86 -16.09 9.01 18.01
N ARG A 87 -16.56 10.09 17.38
CA ARG A 87 -16.30 11.46 17.86
C ARG A 87 -16.79 11.62 19.30
N GLY A 88 -15.88 11.91 20.23
CA GLY A 88 -16.16 11.98 21.66
C GLY A 88 -14.90 12.25 22.49
N ARG A 89 -15.03 12.24 23.83
CA ARG A 89 -13.92 12.42 24.78
C ARG A 89 -13.33 11.09 25.25
N ILE A 90 -13.12 10.15 24.33
CA ILE A 90 -12.54 8.85 24.64
C ILE A 90 -11.04 8.93 24.43
N MET A 91 -10.25 8.58 25.45
CA MET A 91 -8.80 8.50 25.29
C MET A 91 -8.44 7.43 24.28
N PHE A 92 -7.55 7.76 23.34
CA PHE A 92 -7.03 6.80 22.38
C PHE A 92 -6.23 5.70 23.10
N VAL A 93 -6.57 4.44 22.84
CA VAL A 93 -5.73 3.28 23.15
C VAL A 93 -5.50 2.45 21.88
N PRO A 94 -4.29 1.89 21.64
CA PRO A 94 -3.98 1.10 20.46
C PRO A 94 -4.94 -0.07 20.21
N ALA A 95 -5.47 -0.68 21.28
CA ALA A 95 -6.43 -1.78 21.22
C ALA A 95 -7.71 -1.44 20.42
N PHE A 96 -8.10 -0.15 20.32
CA PHE A 96 -9.23 0.25 19.48
C PHE A 96 -8.95 0.04 17.99
N ILE A 97 -7.72 0.27 17.52
CA ILE A 97 -7.35 0.00 16.13
C ILE A 97 -7.38 -1.50 15.85
N VAL A 98 -6.86 -2.31 16.77
CA VAL A 98 -6.89 -3.78 16.66
C VAL A 98 -8.33 -4.28 16.56
N LEU A 99 -9.22 -3.80 17.43
CA LEU A 99 -10.63 -4.17 17.39
C LEU A 99 -11.31 -3.75 16.08
N ALA A 100 -11.04 -2.53 15.61
CA ALA A 100 -11.59 -2.04 14.34
C ALA A 100 -11.07 -2.87 13.15
N ALA A 101 -9.78 -3.18 13.10
CA ALA A 101 -9.18 -4.00 12.05
C ALA A 101 -9.79 -5.41 12.02
N ARG A 102 -9.97 -6.05 13.18
CA ARG A 102 -10.60 -7.38 13.26
C ARG A 102 -12.06 -7.39 12.80
N ARG A 103 -12.85 -6.39 13.18
CA ARG A 103 -14.23 -6.25 12.70
C ARG A 103 -14.27 -6.07 11.19
N GLU A 104 -13.36 -5.27 10.66
CA GLU A 104 -13.25 -5.00 9.24
C GLU A 104 -12.82 -6.24 8.45
N MET A 105 -11.90 -7.05 8.98
CA MET A 105 -11.52 -8.34 8.37
C MET A 105 -12.72 -9.29 8.26
N GLN A 106 -13.56 -9.36 9.30
CA GLN A 106 -14.78 -10.16 9.26
C GLN A 106 -15.76 -9.65 8.20
N ARG A 107 -15.90 -8.32 8.06
CA ARG A 107 -16.74 -7.71 7.03
C ARG A 107 -16.23 -8.01 5.63
N VAL A 108 -14.93 -7.83 5.39
CA VAL A 108 -14.28 -8.11 4.09
C VAL A 108 -14.39 -9.58 3.72
N ALA A 109 -14.19 -10.50 4.67
CA ALA A 109 -14.33 -11.94 4.44
C ALA A 109 -15.76 -12.31 4.00
N ALA A 110 -16.77 -11.67 4.59
CA ALA A 110 -18.18 -11.89 4.30
C ALA A 110 -18.71 -11.14 3.06
N ALA A 111 -17.97 -10.16 2.53
CA ALA A 111 -18.41 -9.33 1.40
C ALA A 111 -18.50 -10.16 0.11
N ALA A 112 -19.70 -10.41 -0.40
CA ALA A 112 -19.90 -11.21 -1.61
C ALA A 112 -19.55 -10.44 -2.89
N GLU A 113 -19.57 -9.10 -2.82
CA GLU A 113 -19.33 -8.18 -3.92
C GLU A 113 -17.84 -7.98 -4.25
N MET A 114 -16.93 -8.40 -3.36
CA MET A 114 -15.49 -8.21 -3.54
C MET A 114 -14.84 -9.43 -4.20
N THR A 115 -13.88 -9.17 -5.09
CA THR A 115 -13.06 -10.24 -5.67
C THR A 115 -12.14 -10.87 -4.62
N GLU A 116 -11.72 -12.10 -4.86
CA GLU A 116 -10.81 -12.81 -3.94
C GLU A 116 -9.44 -12.13 -3.84
N GLY A 117 -8.92 -11.55 -4.92
CA GLY A 117 -7.67 -10.77 -4.92
C GLY A 117 -7.77 -9.55 -4.01
N THR A 118 -8.88 -8.82 -4.11
CA THR A 118 -9.12 -7.60 -3.34
C THR A 118 -9.31 -7.92 -1.86
N LYS A 119 -10.06 -8.98 -1.54
CA LYS A 119 -10.20 -9.48 -0.17
C LYS A 119 -8.85 -9.82 0.44
N ARG A 120 -8.04 -10.62 -0.25
CA ARG A 120 -6.71 -11.02 0.23
C ARG A 120 -5.82 -9.82 0.48
N HIS A 121 -5.80 -8.85 -0.43
CA HIS A 121 -5.01 -7.63 -0.25
C HIS A 121 -5.48 -6.82 0.96
N LEU A 122 -6.80 -6.60 1.11
CA LEU A 122 -7.36 -5.91 2.26
C LEU A 122 -7.06 -6.60 3.59
N ILE A 123 -7.17 -7.94 3.64
CA ILE A 123 -6.82 -8.70 4.84
C ILE A 123 -5.35 -8.47 5.22
N VAL A 124 -4.42 -8.49 4.27
CA VAL A 124 -3.00 -8.21 4.54
C VAL A 124 -2.79 -6.81 5.15
N LEU A 125 -3.50 -5.80 4.64
CA LEU A 125 -3.43 -4.43 5.19
C LEU A 125 -3.97 -4.37 6.63
N LEU A 126 -5.09 -5.04 6.89
CA LEU A 126 -5.74 -5.06 8.20
C LEU A 126 -4.95 -5.87 9.24
N GLU A 127 -4.36 -7.01 8.84
CA GLU A 127 -3.45 -7.79 9.67
C GLU A 127 -2.18 -6.99 10.00
N THR A 128 -1.69 -6.20 9.05
CA THR A 128 -0.56 -5.29 9.28
C THR A 128 -0.93 -4.24 10.34
N LEU A 129 -2.11 -3.62 10.27
CA LEU A 129 -2.60 -2.74 11.34
C LEU A 129 -2.69 -3.46 12.69
N GLU A 130 -3.30 -4.63 12.72
CA GLU A 130 -3.41 -5.42 13.96
C GLU A 130 -2.03 -5.68 14.57
N ARG A 131 -1.04 -6.09 13.76
CA ARG A 131 0.32 -6.34 14.24
C ARG A 131 1.00 -5.08 14.78
N GLU A 132 0.89 -3.95 14.06
CA GLU A 132 1.55 -2.69 14.44
C GLU A 132 0.97 -2.07 15.73
N PHE A 133 -0.29 -2.35 16.05
CA PHE A 133 -0.98 -1.79 17.23
C PHE A 133 -1.27 -2.80 18.33
N GLY A 134 -1.19 -4.10 18.04
CA GLY A 134 -1.42 -5.19 18.99
C GLY A 134 -0.28 -5.36 19.99
N GLY A 135 0.96 -5.09 19.56
CA GLY A 135 2.16 -5.38 20.35
C GLY A 135 2.29 -6.86 20.74
N PRO A 136 3.43 -7.30 21.28
CA PRO A 136 3.44 -8.52 22.08
C PRO A 136 2.54 -8.27 23.30
N ALA A 137 1.67 -9.21 23.64
CA ALA A 137 0.78 -9.11 24.78
C ALA A 137 1.48 -9.02 26.16
N ASP A 138 2.82 -8.95 26.20
CA ASP A 138 3.64 -9.00 27.41
C ASP A 138 4.79 -8.00 27.35
N GLU A 139 4.57 -6.74 27.71
CA GLU A 139 5.67 -5.84 28.12
C GLU A 139 5.20 -4.65 28.98
N THR A 140 4.08 -4.79 29.70
CA THR A 140 3.67 -3.85 30.77
C THR A 140 4.32 -4.17 32.13
N GLY A 141 5.39 -4.98 32.14
CA GLY A 141 5.97 -5.54 33.37
C GLY A 141 7.46 -5.30 33.64
N ARG A 142 8.18 -4.50 32.84
CA ARG A 142 9.59 -4.21 33.15
C ARG A 142 9.94 -2.75 32.90
N GLN A 143 9.83 -1.95 33.96
CA GLN A 143 10.68 -0.78 34.08
C GLN A 143 12.12 -1.27 34.30
N PRO A 144 13.11 -0.88 33.49
CA PRO A 144 14.49 -0.91 33.94
C PRO A 144 14.72 0.37 34.74
N GLY A 145 14.40 0.29 36.03
CA GLY A 145 15.10 1.06 37.05
C GLY A 145 16.14 0.15 37.65
N GLU A 146 17.41 0.45 37.37
CA GLU A 146 18.61 0.40 38.25
C GLU A 146 19.88 0.50 37.40
#